data_AF-A0A969L3D8-F1
#
_entry.id   AF-A0A969L3D8-F1
#
_cell.length_a   1.000
_cell.length_b   1.000
_cell.length_c   1.000
_cell.angle_alpha   90.00
_cell.angle_beta   90.00
_cell.angle_gamma   90.00
#
_symmetry.space_group_name_H-M   'P 1'
#
loop_
_entity.id
_entity.type
_entity.pdbx_description
1 polymer ?
#
loop_
_entity_poly.entity_id
_entity_poly.type
_entity_poly.pdbx_seq_one_letter_code
_entity_poly.pdbx_strand_id
1 'polypeptide(L)'
;MGRHSHRPRLSHRLLRRRSFCLAQLGAAAGNGRSLRLGRGRFFVAADGQRIFTPARGILKQRLIVGISGASGIIYGIRLLEILRGVEDIETHLIISSAAKRTALLETDYTIDQIECLADKVYSFNDIAASISSGSFKTMGMIIIPCAIKTLSGIANSYNDNLILRAADVVLKDRRKLVLVLRETPLHLGHVRLMTQAIEMGAILMPPMPAFYHRPKTIDDIINQTVNRTLDLFDIDLPEDLFSRWQGPAYGPSDRQK
;
A
#
# COMPACT_ATOMS: atom_id res chain seq x y z
N MET A 1 12.17 -38.75 -10.97
CA MET A 1 11.13 -37.97 -11.67
C MET A 1 11.26 -36.52 -11.22
N GLY A 2 11.75 -35.66 -12.11
CA GLY A 2 12.25 -34.32 -11.79
C GLY A 2 11.13 -33.32 -11.45
N ARG A 3 11.37 -32.53 -10.40
CA ARG A 3 10.52 -31.39 -10.02
C ARG A 3 10.91 -30.18 -10.86
N HIS A 4 10.01 -29.74 -11.74
CA HIS A 4 10.14 -28.45 -12.40
C HIS A 4 9.74 -27.33 -11.43
N SER A 5 10.74 -26.57 -10.98
CA SER A 5 10.56 -25.35 -10.20
C SER A 5 10.28 -24.17 -11.14
N HIS A 6 9.03 -23.72 -11.18
CA HIS A 6 8.67 -22.49 -11.87
C HIS A 6 9.02 -21.30 -10.97
N ARG A 7 10.21 -20.72 -11.15
CA ARG A 7 10.51 -19.39 -10.60
C ARG A 7 9.68 -18.35 -11.35
N PRO A 8 8.99 -17.42 -10.68
CA PRO A 8 8.41 -16.26 -11.35
C PRO A 8 9.57 -15.40 -11.89
N ARG A 9 9.52 -15.08 -13.19
CA ARG A 9 10.48 -14.19 -13.84
C ARG A 9 10.22 -12.76 -13.35
N LEU A 10 10.95 -12.34 -12.32
CA LEU A 10 11.19 -10.93 -12.03
C LEU A 10 11.72 -10.26 -13.31
N SER A 11 10.96 -9.34 -13.88
CA SER A 11 11.44 -8.56 -15.02
C SER A 11 12.67 -7.76 -14.56
N HIS A 12 13.77 -7.89 -15.31
CA HIS A 12 15.08 -7.29 -15.01
C HIS A 12 15.08 -5.76 -14.85
N ARG A 13 13.94 -5.07 -15.05
CA ARG A 13 13.78 -3.62 -14.92
C ARG A 13 13.51 -3.12 -13.49
N LEU A 14 13.06 -3.97 -12.56
CA LEU A 14 12.75 -3.56 -11.17
C LEU A 14 13.93 -3.63 -10.18
N LEU A 15 15.04 -4.29 -10.54
CA LEU A 15 16.17 -4.53 -9.62
C LEU A 15 17.21 -3.40 -9.57
N ARG A 16 17.05 -2.30 -10.31
CA ARG A 16 18.00 -1.18 -10.32
C ARG A 16 17.35 0.11 -9.87
N ARG A 17 16.98 0.22 -8.59
CA ARG A 17 16.87 1.53 -7.94
C ARG A 17 16.89 1.37 -6.41
N ARG A 18 17.84 2.09 -5.81
CA ARG A 18 18.05 2.36 -4.37
C ARG A 18 18.72 1.26 -3.53
N SER A 19 19.99 1.00 -3.86
CA SER A 19 20.99 0.98 -2.78
C SER A 19 21.29 2.43 -2.43
N PHE A 20 21.09 2.83 -1.18
CA PHE A 20 21.91 3.74 -0.37
C PHE A 20 21.08 4.37 0.76
N CYS A 21 21.47 4.00 1.97
CA CYS A 21 21.11 4.61 3.23
C CYS A 21 22.06 5.81 3.47
N LEU A 22 21.48 6.99 3.78
CA LEU A 22 22.05 8.26 4.29
C LEU A 22 23.28 8.93 3.62
N ALA A 23 23.14 10.25 3.32
CA ALA A 23 24.02 11.34 3.81
C ALA A 23 23.47 12.76 3.45
N GLN A 24 24.01 13.79 4.10
CA GLN A 24 23.44 15.10 4.50
C GLN A 24 23.47 16.31 3.52
N LEU A 25 22.49 17.22 3.75
CA LEU A 25 22.44 18.70 3.86
C LEU A 25 23.32 19.69 3.04
N GLY A 26 22.69 20.83 2.69
CA GLY A 26 23.34 22.15 2.56
C GLY A 26 22.47 23.22 1.86
N ALA A 27 22.20 24.37 2.49
CA ALA A 27 21.27 25.43 2.07
C ALA A 27 21.96 26.79 1.80
N ALA A 28 21.37 27.67 0.97
CA ALA A 28 21.47 29.14 1.05
C ALA A 28 20.44 29.85 0.14
N ALA A 29 19.86 30.96 0.61
CA ALA A 29 18.83 31.75 -0.08
C ALA A 29 19.31 33.21 -0.30
N GLY A 30 18.93 33.81 -1.43
CA GLY A 30 19.17 35.23 -1.75
C GLY A 30 18.16 35.76 -2.78
N ASN A 31 17.66 36.98 -2.57
CA ASN A 31 16.55 37.60 -3.32
C ASN A 31 16.91 37.96 -4.77
N GLY A 32 16.14 37.46 -5.74
CA GLY A 32 16.24 37.81 -7.16
C GLY A 32 14.88 38.07 -7.83
N ARG A 33 14.89 38.80 -8.95
CA ARG A 33 13.67 39.14 -9.71
C ARG A 33 13.27 37.99 -10.64
N SER A 34 11.97 37.66 -10.64
CA SER A 34 11.37 36.56 -11.41
C SER A 34 10.88 37.04 -12.79
N LEU A 35 11.37 36.43 -13.87
CA LEU A 35 10.80 36.55 -15.22
C LEU A 35 10.23 35.19 -15.67
N ARG A 36 9.07 35.20 -16.33
CA ARG A 36 8.32 33.99 -16.74
C ARG A 36 8.45 33.77 -18.25
N LEU A 37 8.97 32.61 -18.66
CA LEU A 37 8.76 32.01 -19.99
C LEU A 37 8.78 30.49 -19.83
N GLY A 38 7.64 29.82 -20.09
CA GLY A 38 7.50 28.36 -19.99
C GLY A 38 7.28 27.79 -18.57
N ARG A 39 7.15 26.45 -18.48
CA ARG A 39 6.78 25.67 -17.25
C ARG A 39 7.84 25.67 -16.13
N GLY A 40 8.89 26.50 -16.20
CA GLY A 40 9.94 26.61 -15.17
C GLY A 40 10.22 28.06 -14.78
N ARG A 41 10.66 28.28 -13.52
CA ARG A 41 11.21 29.58 -13.08
C ARG A 41 12.73 29.49 -13.10
N PHE A 42 13.38 30.43 -13.78
CA PHE A 42 14.82 30.65 -13.67
C PHE A 42 15.05 31.85 -12.76
N PHE A 43 15.99 31.72 -11.83
CA PHE A 43 16.58 32.87 -11.16
C PHE A 43 17.92 33.16 -11.83
N VAL A 44 18.09 34.40 -12.28
CA VAL A 44 19.40 34.91 -12.71
C VAL A 44 20.01 35.57 -11.48
N ALA A 45 21.09 35.00 -10.96
CA ALA A 45 21.88 35.67 -9.94
C ALA A 45 22.59 36.89 -10.56
N ALA A 46 22.96 37.87 -9.72
CA ALA A 46 23.53 39.14 -10.17
C ALA A 46 24.86 39.00 -10.95
N ASP A 47 25.46 37.82 -10.94
CA ASP A 47 26.72 37.44 -11.61
C ASP A 47 26.53 36.79 -12.99
N GLY A 48 25.28 36.69 -13.48
CA GLY A 48 25.00 36.11 -14.80
C GLY A 48 25.06 34.58 -14.85
N GLN A 49 25.23 33.89 -13.72
CA GLN A 49 25.12 32.43 -13.68
C GLN A 49 23.66 31.98 -13.69
N ARG A 50 23.33 31.05 -14.61
CA ARG A 50 22.00 30.42 -14.67
C ARG A 50 21.89 29.40 -13.55
N ILE A 51 21.22 29.76 -12.46
CA ILE A 51 20.91 28.82 -11.38
C ILE A 51 19.66 28.04 -11.78
N PHE A 52 19.82 26.77 -12.10
CA PHE A 52 18.72 25.84 -12.24
C PHE A 52 18.15 25.57 -10.84
N THR A 53 16.97 26.11 -10.52
CA THR A 53 16.26 25.70 -9.32
C THR A 53 15.63 24.34 -9.61
N PRO A 54 16.01 23.24 -8.92
CA PRO A 54 15.36 21.96 -9.15
C PRO A 54 13.86 22.12 -8.89
N ALA A 55 13.04 21.53 -9.77
CA ALA A 55 11.61 21.42 -9.55
C ALA A 55 11.39 20.88 -8.13
N ARG A 56 10.54 21.57 -7.36
CA ARG A 56 10.12 21.23 -6.00
C ARG A 56 9.97 19.70 -5.94
N GLY A 57 10.88 19.01 -5.24
CA GLY A 57 10.94 17.55 -5.23
C GLY A 57 9.55 17.00 -4.91
N ILE A 58 9.13 15.96 -5.65
CA ILE A 58 7.83 15.33 -5.43
C ILE A 58 7.77 14.91 -3.97
N LEU A 59 6.90 15.54 -3.19
CA LEU A 59 6.68 15.15 -1.80
C LEU A 59 5.98 13.78 -1.85
N LYS A 60 6.70 12.73 -1.45
CA LYS A 60 6.12 11.38 -1.37
C LYS A 60 4.93 11.38 -0.41
N GLN A 61 3.82 10.81 -0.85
CA GLN A 61 2.69 10.51 0.01
C GLN A 61 3.00 9.27 0.84
N ARG A 62 2.67 9.31 2.13
CA ARG A 62 2.99 8.22 3.06
C ARG A 62 1.81 7.29 3.23
N LEU A 63 2.02 6.00 3.00
CA LEU A 63 1.01 4.97 3.14
C LEU A 63 1.44 3.96 4.19
N ILE A 64 0.58 3.71 5.18
CA ILE A 64 0.84 2.69 6.20
C ILE A 64 0.35 1.34 5.66
N VAL A 65 1.18 0.31 5.79
CA VAL A 65 0.83 -1.07 5.45
C VAL A 65 0.95 -1.93 6.70
N GLY A 66 -0.17 -2.48 7.17
CA GLY A 66 -0.21 -3.45 8.25
C GLY A 66 -0.37 -4.87 7.69
N ILE A 67 0.47 -5.80 8.10
CA ILE A 67 0.30 -7.24 7.80
C ILE A 67 -0.08 -7.95 9.11
N SER A 68 -1.32 -8.42 9.19
CA SER A 68 -1.86 -9.10 10.38
C SER A 68 -1.95 -10.62 10.19
N GLY A 69 -2.15 -11.36 11.29
CA GLY A 69 -2.08 -12.83 11.35
C GLY A 69 -3.29 -13.56 10.77
N ALA A 70 -3.73 -13.16 9.58
CA ALA A 70 -4.64 -13.95 8.76
C ALA A 70 -3.83 -14.61 7.63
N SER A 71 -4.37 -15.70 7.10
CA SER A 71 -3.82 -16.34 5.92
C SER A 71 -4.06 -15.48 4.66
N GLY A 72 -3.21 -15.67 3.65
CA GLY A 72 -3.13 -14.80 2.48
C GLY A 72 -2.05 -13.73 2.62
N ILE A 73 -0.94 -14.04 3.30
CA ILE A 73 0.19 -13.11 3.47
C ILE A 73 0.73 -12.63 2.12
N ILE A 74 0.62 -13.46 1.08
CA ILE A 74 1.05 -13.14 -0.28
C ILE A 74 0.40 -11.86 -0.83
N TYR A 75 -0.83 -11.51 -0.42
CA TYR A 75 -1.46 -10.25 -0.85
C TYR A 75 -0.68 -9.02 -0.33
N GLY A 76 -0.22 -9.07 0.92
CA GLY A 76 0.56 -7.98 1.52
C GLY A 76 1.97 -7.88 0.94
N ILE A 77 2.62 -9.02 0.71
CA ILE A 77 3.91 -9.08 0.00
C ILE A 77 3.76 -8.48 -1.39
N ARG A 78 2.77 -8.94 -2.17
CA ARG A 78 2.54 -8.48 -3.52
C ARG A 78 2.21 -6.98 -3.58
N LEU A 79 1.42 -6.47 -2.63
CA LEU A 79 1.17 -5.04 -2.52
C LEU A 79 2.48 -4.25 -2.34
N LEU A 80 3.36 -4.68 -1.44
CA LEU A 80 4.65 -4.00 -1.21
C LEU A 80 5.57 -4.06 -2.44
N GLU A 81 5.61 -5.20 -3.15
CA GLU A 81 6.36 -5.33 -4.40
C GLU A 81 5.92 -4.31 -5.45
N ILE A 82 4.61 -4.11 -5.61
CA ILE A 82 4.03 -3.15 -6.54
C ILE A 82 4.32 -1.72 -6.08
N LEU A 83 4.06 -1.40 -4.81
CA LEU A 83 4.28 -0.07 -4.24
C LEU A 83 5.74 0.38 -4.30
N ARG A 84 6.70 -0.55 -4.24
CA ARG A 84 8.13 -0.24 -4.42
C ARG A 84 8.44 0.38 -5.79
N GLY A 85 7.63 0.07 -6.80
CA GLY A 85 7.73 0.65 -8.15
C GLY A 85 7.06 2.03 -8.29
N VAL A 86 6.32 2.49 -7.29
CA VAL A 86 5.56 3.74 -7.33
C VAL A 86 6.39 4.87 -6.70
N GLU A 87 6.89 5.80 -7.53
CA GLU A 87 7.93 6.75 -7.12
C GLU A 87 7.48 7.76 -6.05
N ASP A 88 6.19 8.10 -6.02
CA ASP A 88 5.58 9.10 -5.16
C ASP A 88 4.94 8.53 -3.89
N ILE A 89 5.10 7.23 -3.61
CA ILE A 89 4.67 6.59 -2.37
C ILE A 89 5.90 6.29 -1.48
N GLU A 90 5.74 6.52 -0.17
CA GLU A 90 6.62 6.07 0.90
C GLU A 90 5.84 5.11 1.80
N THR A 91 6.29 3.86 1.89
CA THR A 91 5.60 2.80 2.61
C THR A 91 6.10 2.67 4.05
N HIS A 92 5.14 2.60 4.99
CA HIS A 92 5.39 2.44 6.43
C HIS A 92 4.80 1.11 6.90
N LEU A 93 5.64 0.10 7.03
CA LEU A 93 5.26 -1.29 7.28
C LEU A 93 5.23 -1.62 8.79
N ILE A 94 4.20 -2.35 9.19
CA ILE A 94 4.13 -3.06 10.47
C ILE A 94 3.71 -4.50 10.20
N ILE A 95 4.44 -5.47 10.76
CA ILE A 95 4.09 -6.90 10.66
C ILE A 95 3.83 -7.45 12.06
N SER A 96 2.64 -8.00 12.30
CA SER A 96 2.31 -8.64 13.58
C SER A 96 3.11 -9.94 13.80
N SER A 97 3.33 -10.32 15.06
CA SER A 97 4.00 -11.59 15.39
C SER A 97 3.27 -12.84 14.89
N ALA A 98 1.94 -12.75 14.70
CA ALA A 98 1.15 -13.81 14.09
C ALA A 98 1.36 -13.85 12.56
N ALA A 99 1.37 -12.70 11.89
CA ALA A 99 1.66 -12.59 10.47
C ALA A 99 3.06 -13.13 10.12
N LYS A 100 4.08 -12.85 10.94
CA LYS A 100 5.43 -13.41 10.74
C LYS A 100 5.41 -14.94 10.72
N ARG A 101 4.64 -15.58 11.61
CA ARG A 101 4.49 -17.04 11.63
C ARG A 101 3.75 -17.55 10.40
N THR A 102 2.65 -16.90 10.02
CA THR A 102 1.88 -17.27 8.83
C THR A 102 2.70 -17.12 7.55
N ALA A 103 3.54 -16.08 7.44
CA ALA A 103 4.42 -15.87 6.28
C ALA A 103 5.32 -17.07 6.02
N LEU A 104 5.92 -17.63 7.08
CA LEU A 104 6.80 -18.80 7.01
C LEU A 104 6.06 -20.11 6.67
N LEU A 105 4.75 -20.16 6.91
CA LEU A 105 3.92 -21.32 6.59
C LEU A 105 3.37 -21.28 5.15
N GLU A 106 3.15 -20.08 4.62
CA GLU A 106 2.45 -19.89 3.34
C GLU A 106 3.38 -19.56 2.18
N THR A 107 4.60 -19.11 2.45
CA THR A 107 5.49 -18.53 1.44
C THR A 107 6.94 -18.94 1.68
N ASP A 108 7.74 -18.87 0.62
CA ASP A 108 9.19 -19.07 0.70
C ASP A 108 9.96 -17.80 1.14
N TYR A 109 9.25 -16.72 1.49
CA TYR A 109 9.88 -15.47 1.89
C TYR A 109 10.37 -15.55 3.34
N THR A 110 11.59 -15.04 3.57
CA THR A 110 12.03 -14.72 4.93
C THR A 110 11.39 -13.40 5.38
N ILE A 111 11.33 -13.19 6.70
CA ILE A 111 10.79 -11.94 7.25
C ILE A 111 11.60 -10.72 6.78
N ASP A 112 12.92 -10.84 6.76
CA ASP A 112 13.81 -9.77 6.28
C ASP A 112 13.55 -9.43 4.81
N GLN A 113 13.26 -10.43 3.96
CA GLN A 113 12.90 -10.19 2.56
C GLN A 113 11.61 -9.38 2.43
N ILE A 114 10.60 -9.68 3.26
CA ILE A 114 9.34 -8.93 3.28
C ILE A 114 9.57 -7.50 3.78
N GLU A 115 10.31 -7.35 4.88
CA GLU A 115 10.65 -6.05 5.48
C GLU A 115 11.45 -5.17 4.49
N CYS A 116 12.34 -5.75 3.69
CA CYS A 116 13.10 -5.06 2.64
C CYS A 116 12.26 -4.56 1.46
N LEU A 117 10.98 -4.92 1.37
CA LEU A 117 10.08 -4.38 0.33
C LEU A 117 9.54 -2.99 0.69
N ALA A 118 9.60 -2.59 1.96
CA ALA A 118 9.07 -1.30 2.43
C ALA A 118 10.17 -0.22 2.61
N ASP A 119 9.79 1.05 2.58
CA ASP A 119 10.71 2.18 2.83
C ASP A 119 11.03 2.35 4.32
N LYS A 120 10.05 2.06 5.20
CA LYS A 120 10.17 2.11 6.66
C LYS A 120 9.49 0.89 7.29
N VAL A 121 10.12 0.32 8.30
CA VAL A 121 9.59 -0.81 9.07
C VAL A 121 9.56 -0.43 10.54
N TYR A 122 8.44 -0.72 11.20
CA TYR A 122 8.24 -0.45 12.62
C TYR A 122 7.99 -1.74 13.39
N SER A 123 8.46 -1.77 14.64
CA SER A 123 8.16 -2.86 15.55
C SER A 123 6.67 -2.86 15.89
N PHE A 124 6.05 -4.04 15.91
CA PHE A 124 4.65 -4.23 16.26
C PHE A 124 4.29 -3.68 17.66
N ASN A 125 5.26 -3.68 18.59
CA ASN A 125 5.08 -3.23 19.97
C ASN A 125 5.49 -1.77 20.19
N ASP A 126 6.03 -1.09 19.18
CA ASP A 126 6.51 0.30 19.32
C ASP A 126 5.36 1.29 19.18
N ILE A 127 4.54 1.43 20.23
CA ILE A 127 3.43 2.39 20.27
C ILE A 127 3.88 3.87 20.24
N ALA A 128 5.17 4.15 20.38
CA ALA A 128 5.74 5.49 20.31
C ALA A 128 6.23 5.88 18.89
N ALA A 129 6.17 4.96 17.93
CA ALA A 129 6.54 5.20 16.55
C ALA A 129 5.76 6.38 15.92
N SER A 130 6.39 7.10 14.98
CA SER A 130 5.80 8.27 14.32
C SER A 130 4.36 8.10 13.81
N ILE A 131 4.02 6.91 13.30
CA ILE A 131 2.69 6.58 12.75
C ILE A 131 1.60 6.41 13.82
N SER A 132 1.95 6.45 15.11
CA SER A 132 1.00 6.46 16.23
C SER A 132 0.47 7.86 16.59
N SER A 133 0.90 8.89 15.84
CA SER A 133 0.48 10.28 16.00
C SER A 133 -0.20 10.82 14.73
N GLY A 134 -1.32 11.53 14.93
CA GLY A 134 -2.01 12.22 13.83
C GLY A 134 -1.22 13.38 13.22
N SER A 135 -0.27 13.98 13.96
CA SER A 135 0.61 15.02 13.40
C SER A 135 1.53 14.48 12.31
N PHE A 136 1.81 13.17 12.31
CA PHE A 136 2.48 12.48 11.23
C PHE A 136 1.47 12.24 10.08
N LYS A 137 1.53 13.10 9.06
CA LYS A 137 0.60 13.06 7.93
C LYS A 137 0.87 11.86 7.03
N THR A 138 -0.16 11.05 6.84
CA THR A 138 -0.25 9.90 5.94
C THR A 138 -1.50 10.05 5.08
N MET A 139 -1.53 9.42 3.91
CA MET A 139 -2.74 9.37 3.08
C MET A 139 -3.78 8.38 3.64
N GLY A 140 -3.32 7.43 4.46
CA GLY A 140 -4.15 6.45 5.14
C GLY A 140 -3.38 5.17 5.45
N MET A 141 -4.11 4.07 5.56
CA MET A 141 -3.58 2.76 5.94
C MET A 141 -4.31 1.62 5.24
N ILE A 142 -3.55 0.62 4.81
CA ILE A 142 -4.05 -0.67 4.34
C ILE A 142 -3.63 -1.74 5.34
N ILE A 143 -4.55 -2.60 5.76
CA ILE A 143 -4.22 -3.83 6.49
C ILE A 143 -4.49 -5.04 5.60
N ILE A 144 -3.44 -5.74 5.18
CA ILE A 144 -3.50 -6.79 4.17
C ILE A 144 -2.52 -7.95 4.46
N PRO A 145 -3.02 -9.16 4.75
CA PRO A 145 -4.41 -9.45 5.13
C PRO A 145 -4.76 -8.86 6.51
N CYS A 146 -6.05 -8.64 6.74
CA CYS A 146 -6.63 -8.27 8.03
C CYS A 146 -7.29 -9.50 8.68
N ALA A 147 -6.88 -9.84 9.91
CA ALA A 147 -7.46 -10.90 10.72
C ALA A 147 -8.63 -10.39 11.56
N ILE A 148 -9.57 -11.27 11.91
CA ILE A 148 -10.68 -10.92 12.82
C ILE A 148 -10.18 -10.33 14.14
N LYS A 149 -9.08 -10.84 14.71
CA LYS A 149 -8.49 -10.28 15.93
C LYS A 149 -8.08 -8.81 15.75
N THR A 150 -7.47 -8.47 14.63
CA THR A 150 -7.09 -7.09 14.31
C THR A 150 -8.32 -6.22 14.05
N LEU A 151 -9.29 -6.71 13.28
CA LEU A 151 -10.58 -6.03 13.08
C LEU A 151 -11.27 -5.75 14.42
N SER A 152 -11.32 -6.73 15.32
CA SER A 152 -11.91 -6.60 16.66
C SER A 152 -11.23 -5.50 17.46
N GLY A 153 -9.89 -5.48 17.46
CA GLY A 153 -9.13 -4.44 18.15
C GLY A 153 -9.36 -3.04 17.58
N ILE A 154 -9.58 -2.92 16.27
CA ILE A 154 -9.90 -1.63 15.62
C ILE A 154 -11.31 -1.18 15.98
N ALA A 155 -12.30 -2.07 15.82
CA ALA A 155 -13.70 -1.76 16.12
C ALA A 155 -13.91 -1.32 17.58
N ASN A 156 -13.11 -1.86 18.50
CA ASN A 156 -13.17 -1.53 19.92
C ASN A 156 -12.09 -0.54 20.38
N SER A 157 -11.30 0.05 19.46
CA SER A 157 -10.22 1.01 19.76
C SER A 157 -9.26 0.58 20.89
N TYR A 158 -8.89 -0.71 20.97
CA TYR A 158 -8.03 -1.22 22.05
C TYR A 158 -6.62 -0.60 22.06
N ASN A 159 -6.08 -0.24 20.89
CA ASN A 159 -4.82 0.48 20.75
C ASN A 159 -3.61 -0.14 21.49
N ASP A 160 -3.63 -1.44 21.76
CA ASP A 160 -2.62 -2.17 22.54
C ASP A 160 -1.34 -2.53 21.76
N ASN A 161 -1.32 -2.27 20.45
CA ASN A 161 -0.19 -2.47 19.57
C ASN A 161 -0.19 -1.43 18.45
N LEU A 162 0.93 -1.33 17.72
CA LEU A 162 1.12 -0.27 16.74
C LEU A 162 0.16 -0.36 15.53
N ILE A 163 -0.25 -1.57 15.11
CA ILE A 163 -1.24 -1.72 14.02
C ILE A 163 -2.57 -1.09 14.43
N LEU A 164 -3.07 -1.45 15.61
CA LEU A 164 -4.34 -0.91 16.11
C LEU A 164 -4.25 0.59 16.33
N ARG A 165 -3.15 1.05 16.95
CA ARG A 165 -2.94 2.46 17.25
C ARG A 165 -2.85 3.31 15.98
N ALA A 166 -2.13 2.85 14.96
CA ALA A 166 -2.06 3.54 13.68
C ALA A 166 -3.42 3.58 12.97
N ALA A 167 -4.19 2.49 13.01
CA ALA A 167 -5.53 2.44 12.43
C ALA A 167 -6.51 3.42 13.12
N ASP A 168 -6.48 3.48 14.45
CA ASP A 168 -7.27 4.43 15.23
C ASP A 168 -6.89 5.89 14.94
N VAL A 169 -5.60 6.17 14.76
CA VAL A 169 -5.12 7.50 14.29
C VAL A 169 -5.65 7.83 12.90
N VAL A 170 -5.66 6.87 11.98
CA VAL A 170 -6.19 7.04 10.63
C VAL A 170 -7.70 7.34 10.67
N LEU A 171 -8.47 6.60 11.47
CA LEU A 171 -9.91 6.80 11.60
C LEU A 171 -10.26 8.15 12.25
N LYS A 172 -9.62 8.48 13.39
CA LYS A 172 -9.91 9.73 14.11
C LYS A 172 -9.56 10.98 13.29
N ASP A 173 -8.53 10.90 12.44
CA ASP A 173 -8.12 11.99 11.54
C ASP A 173 -8.88 11.97 10.20
N ARG A 174 -9.90 11.10 10.06
CA ARG A 174 -10.73 10.96 8.85
C ARG A 174 -9.92 10.65 7.59
N ARG A 175 -8.89 9.82 7.74
CA ARG A 175 -8.08 9.29 6.65
C ARG A 175 -8.60 7.91 6.25
N LYS A 176 -8.21 7.46 5.06
CA LYS A 176 -8.70 6.22 4.46
C LYS A 176 -8.07 5.01 5.16
N LEU A 177 -8.91 4.16 5.77
CA LEU A 177 -8.50 2.86 6.33
C LEU A 177 -9.12 1.74 5.51
N VAL A 178 -8.32 0.93 4.83
CA VAL A 178 -8.78 -0.25 4.09
C VAL A 178 -8.36 -1.52 4.82
N LEU A 179 -9.33 -2.39 5.09
CA LEU A 179 -9.13 -3.66 5.77
C LEU A 179 -9.41 -4.81 4.78
N VAL A 180 -8.36 -5.51 4.37
CA VAL A 180 -8.47 -6.69 3.49
C VAL A 180 -8.75 -7.91 4.36
N LEU A 181 -9.97 -7.96 4.90
CA LEU A 181 -10.42 -8.96 5.86
C LEU A 181 -10.46 -10.36 5.22
N ARG A 182 -9.75 -11.32 5.82
CA ARG A 182 -9.77 -12.71 5.38
C ARG A 182 -10.26 -13.61 6.51
N GLU A 183 -11.47 -14.12 6.40
CA GLU A 183 -12.04 -15.15 7.26
C GLU A 183 -13.22 -15.87 6.58
N THR A 184 -13.39 -17.17 6.85
CA THR A 184 -14.58 -17.94 6.43
C THR A 184 -14.65 -19.29 7.16
N PRO A 185 -15.84 -19.77 7.59
CA PRO A 185 -17.14 -19.09 7.57
C PRO A 185 -17.24 -17.99 8.65
N LEU A 186 -18.24 -17.11 8.53
CA LEU A 186 -18.49 -16.05 9.48
C LEU A 186 -19.63 -16.41 10.44
N HIS A 187 -19.46 -16.12 11.73
CA HIS A 187 -20.55 -16.10 12.69
C HIS A 187 -20.99 -14.66 13.01
N LEU A 188 -22.12 -14.48 13.68
CA LEU A 188 -22.71 -13.16 13.97
C LEU A 188 -21.75 -12.20 14.68
N GLY A 189 -20.89 -12.71 15.59
CA GLY A 189 -19.87 -11.89 16.24
C GLY A 189 -18.91 -11.21 15.25
N HIS A 190 -18.44 -11.91 14.22
CA HIS A 190 -17.59 -11.32 13.17
C HIS A 190 -18.33 -10.23 12.42
N VAL A 191 -19.58 -10.50 12.02
CA VAL A 191 -20.41 -9.55 11.26
C VAL A 191 -20.66 -8.27 12.06
N ARG A 192 -20.91 -8.36 13.38
CA ARG A 192 -21.06 -7.17 14.24
C ARG A 192 -19.80 -6.31 14.28
N LEU A 193 -18.63 -6.93 14.41
CA LEU A 193 -17.35 -6.22 14.35
C LEU A 193 -17.12 -5.57 12.98
N MET A 194 -17.50 -6.27 11.90
CA MET A 194 -17.43 -5.74 10.54
C MET A 194 -18.32 -4.50 10.38
N THR A 195 -19.58 -4.57 10.82
CA THR A 195 -20.51 -3.45 10.80
C THR A 195 -19.96 -2.26 11.56
N GLN A 196 -19.50 -2.47 12.81
CA GLN A 196 -18.95 -1.40 13.65
C GLN A 196 -17.74 -0.71 13.00
N ALA A 197 -16.82 -1.47 12.42
CA ALA A 197 -15.66 -0.89 11.71
C ALA A 197 -16.08 -0.05 10.49
N ILE A 198 -17.09 -0.50 9.73
CA ILE A 198 -17.64 0.24 8.59
C ILE A 198 -18.29 1.54 9.07
N GLU A 199 -19.08 1.51 10.14
CA GLU A 199 -19.73 2.69 10.72
C GLU A 199 -18.72 3.74 11.21
N MET A 200 -17.53 3.30 11.67
CA MET A 200 -16.41 4.20 12.01
C MET A 200 -15.73 4.84 10.79
N GLY A 201 -15.99 4.35 9.58
CA GLY A 201 -15.42 4.84 8.33
C GLY A 201 -14.32 3.96 7.73
N ALA A 202 -14.10 2.75 8.26
CA ALA A 202 -13.20 1.80 7.62
C ALA A 202 -13.87 1.19 6.36
N ILE A 203 -13.06 0.89 5.35
CA ILE A 203 -13.49 0.19 4.14
C ILE A 203 -13.14 -1.29 4.32
N LEU A 204 -14.15 -2.17 4.37
CA LEU A 204 -13.92 -3.61 4.31
C LEU A 204 -13.83 -4.06 2.85
N MET A 205 -12.67 -4.57 2.47
CA MET A 205 -12.40 -5.07 1.12
C MET A 205 -11.83 -6.50 1.22
N PRO A 206 -12.65 -7.50 1.57
CA PRO A 206 -12.18 -8.89 1.64
C PRO A 206 -11.62 -9.34 0.28
N PRO A 207 -10.61 -10.24 0.25
CA PRO A 207 -10.01 -10.74 -0.98
C PRO A 207 -10.96 -11.75 -1.67
N MET A 208 -12.02 -11.22 -2.28
CA MET A 208 -13.04 -11.97 -3.00
C MET A 208 -12.80 -11.83 -4.52
N PRO A 209 -12.15 -12.82 -5.16
CA PRO A 209 -11.78 -12.71 -6.57
C PRO A 209 -12.99 -12.59 -7.50
N ALA A 210 -12.92 -11.67 -8.46
CA ALA A 210 -13.93 -11.56 -9.50
C ALA A 210 -13.46 -12.29 -10.76
N PHE A 211 -14.28 -13.17 -11.34
CA PHE A 211 -13.86 -14.06 -12.42
C PHE A 211 -14.11 -13.52 -13.84
N TYR A 212 -14.62 -12.30 -13.98
CA TYR A 212 -14.93 -11.72 -15.29
C TYR A 212 -13.71 -11.54 -16.20
N HIS A 213 -12.51 -11.39 -15.60
CA HIS A 213 -11.25 -11.28 -16.33
C HIS A 213 -10.61 -12.65 -16.64
N ARG A 214 -11.33 -13.76 -16.38
CA ARG A 214 -10.95 -15.14 -16.68
C ARG A 214 -9.52 -15.50 -16.22
N PRO A 215 -9.20 -15.35 -14.92
CA PRO A 215 -7.87 -15.62 -14.38
C PRO A 215 -7.40 -17.04 -14.75
N LYS A 216 -6.12 -17.17 -15.08
CA LYS A 216 -5.46 -18.44 -15.45
C LYS A 216 -4.51 -18.93 -14.38
N THR A 217 -4.05 -18.02 -13.53
CA THR A 217 -3.08 -18.29 -12.47
C THR A 217 -3.58 -17.74 -11.14
N ILE A 218 -2.99 -18.23 -10.05
CA ILE A 218 -3.21 -17.66 -8.71
C ILE A 218 -2.74 -16.20 -8.69
N ASP A 219 -1.67 -15.87 -9.41
CA ASP A 219 -1.15 -14.50 -9.50
C ASP A 219 -2.18 -13.53 -10.10
N ASP A 220 -2.98 -13.97 -11.08
CA ASP A 220 -4.05 -13.12 -11.66
C ASP A 220 -5.08 -12.71 -10.58
N ILE A 221 -5.45 -13.65 -9.71
CA ILE A 221 -6.37 -13.43 -8.59
C ILE A 221 -5.75 -12.48 -7.55
N ILE A 222 -4.48 -12.69 -7.22
CA ILE A 222 -3.75 -11.86 -6.26
C ILE A 222 -3.64 -10.42 -6.79
N ASN A 223 -3.20 -10.29 -8.05
CA ASN A 223 -3.00 -9.03 -8.75
C ASN A 223 -4.30 -8.23 -8.86
N GLN A 224 -5.43 -8.88 -9.13
CA GLN A 224 -6.72 -8.20 -9.14
C GLN A 224 -7.03 -7.58 -7.77
N THR A 225 -6.89 -8.34 -6.69
CA THR A 225 -7.17 -7.84 -5.33
C THR A 225 -6.24 -6.68 -4.98
N VAL A 226 -4.94 -6.83 -5.24
CA VAL A 226 -3.93 -5.77 -4.99
C VAL A 226 -4.26 -4.50 -5.77
N ASN A 227 -4.53 -4.60 -7.07
CA ASN A 227 -4.85 -3.42 -7.88
C ASN A 227 -6.15 -2.75 -7.42
N ARG A 228 -7.18 -3.53 -7.07
CA ARG A 228 -8.43 -2.99 -6.50
C ARG A 228 -8.23 -2.32 -5.14
N THR A 229 -7.25 -2.76 -4.35
CA THR A 229 -6.89 -2.09 -3.09
C THR A 229 -6.18 -0.76 -3.36
N LEU A 230 -5.33 -0.70 -4.39
CA LEU A 230 -4.67 0.53 -4.83
C LEU A 230 -5.67 1.54 -5.43
N ASP A 231 -6.65 1.06 -6.21
CA ASP A 231 -7.75 1.88 -6.73
C ASP A 231 -8.45 2.65 -5.62
N LEU A 232 -8.65 2.04 -4.44
CA LEU A 232 -9.29 2.72 -3.32
C LEU A 232 -8.49 3.91 -2.84
N PHE A 233 -7.17 3.94 -3.02
CA PHE A 233 -6.28 5.04 -2.65
C PHE A 233 -5.99 6.02 -3.79
N ASP A 234 -6.63 5.83 -4.94
CA ASP A 234 -6.39 6.64 -6.14
C ASP A 234 -4.92 6.56 -6.59
N ILE A 235 -4.29 5.39 -6.40
CA ILE A 235 -2.91 5.12 -6.82
C ILE A 235 -2.95 4.47 -8.21
N ASP A 236 -2.61 5.26 -9.22
CA ASP A 236 -2.54 4.80 -10.61
C ASP A 236 -1.22 4.06 -10.88
N LEU A 237 -1.33 2.87 -11.48
CA LEU A 237 -0.19 2.13 -12.00
C LEU A 237 0.03 2.47 -13.48
N PRO A 238 1.27 2.40 -14.00
CA PRO A 238 1.53 2.57 -15.43
C PRO A 238 0.74 1.58 -16.30
N GLU A 239 0.54 0.37 -15.78
CA GLU A 239 -0.28 -0.68 -16.38
C GLU A 239 -1.08 -1.38 -15.28
N ASP A 240 -2.36 -1.63 -15.54
CA ASP A 240 -3.21 -2.38 -14.62
C ASP A 240 -2.74 -3.82 -14.47
N LEU A 241 -2.83 -4.35 -13.25
CA LEU A 241 -2.46 -5.74 -12.97
C LEU A 241 -3.53 -6.77 -13.41
N PHE A 242 -4.68 -6.30 -13.89
CA PHE A 242 -5.77 -7.13 -14.39
C PHE A 242 -6.62 -6.34 -15.41
N SER A 243 -7.39 -7.04 -16.26
CA SER A 243 -8.29 -6.37 -17.20
C SER A 243 -9.51 -5.75 -16.49
N ARG A 244 -9.63 -4.42 -16.52
CA ARG A 244 -10.79 -3.70 -15.98
C ARG A 244 -12.07 -4.08 -16.73
N TRP A 245 -13.18 -4.13 -15.99
CA TRP A 245 -14.50 -4.41 -16.56
C TRP A 245 -14.95 -3.25 -17.46
N GLN A 246 -15.33 -3.57 -18.71
CA GLN A 246 -15.84 -2.60 -19.70
C GLN A 246 -17.32 -2.85 -20.07
N GLY A 247 -18.02 -3.70 -19.31
CA GLY A 247 -19.30 -4.24 -19.73
C GLY A 247 -19.16 -5.40 -20.73
N PRO A 248 -20.24 -6.13 -21.01
CA PRO A 248 -20.23 -7.13 -22.06
C PRO A 248 -20.10 -6.45 -23.43
N ALA A 249 -19.35 -7.08 -24.34
CA ALA A 249 -19.32 -6.67 -25.74
C ALA A 249 -20.65 -7.08 -26.39
N TYR A 250 -21.63 -6.19 -26.36
CA TYR A 250 -22.91 -6.41 -27.04
C TYR A 250 -22.69 -6.29 -28.56
N GLY A 251 -23.05 -7.34 -29.30
CA GLY A 251 -23.15 -7.27 -30.75
C GLY A 251 -24.35 -6.40 -31.18
N PRO A 252 -24.45 -6.01 -32.46
CA PRO A 252 -25.60 -5.25 -32.97
C PRO A 252 -26.96 -5.91 -32.67
N SER A 253 -27.00 -7.24 -32.55
CA SER A 253 -28.20 -8.04 -32.27
C SER A 253 -28.64 -8.05 -30.79
N ASP A 254 -27.79 -7.62 -29.87
CA ASP A 254 -28.01 -7.83 -28.43
C ASP A 254 -28.68 -6.64 -27.74
N ARG A 255 -28.97 -5.55 -28.47
CA ARG A 255 -29.61 -4.32 -27.93
C ARG A 255 -31.14 -4.38 -27.87
N GLN A 256 -31.77 -5.48 -28.26
CA GLN A 256 -33.24 -5.60 -28.38
C GLN A 256 -33.89 -6.57 -27.38
N LYS A 257 -33.20 -6.96 -26.31
CA LYS A 257 -33.80 -7.69 -25.18
C LYS A 257 -33.62 -6.90 -23.89
#